data_AF-W3V4Y8-F1
#
_entry.id   AF-W3V4Y8-F1
#
_cell.length_a   1.000
_cell.length_b   1.000
_cell.length_c   1.000
_cell.angle_alpha   90.00
_cell.angle_beta   90.00
_cell.angle_gamma   90.00
#
_symmetry.space_group_name_H-M   'P 1'
#
loop_
_entity.id
_entity.type
_entity.pdbx_description
1 polymer ?
#
loop_
_entity_poly.entity_id
_entity_poly.type
_entity_poly.pdbx_seq_one_letter_code
_entity_poly.pdbx_strand_id
1 'polypeptide(L)'
;MNTNKKRLTILTLPEIQDYFGLPRFTLEEREYYFTLSDTEHQIIPQGWSVNSRVNFILMLGYFKSRQMFFTYTLEDVITDISYILACHFPDHSAANIKVPGQDDPDTTAKTYLPASELPTL
;
A
#
# COMPACT_ATOMS: atom_id res chain seq x y z
N MET A 1 29.48 -31.80 10.79
CA MET A 1 29.89 -30.53 11.41
C MET A 1 28.77 -29.51 11.23
N ASN A 2 28.37 -28.87 12.33
CA ASN A 2 27.08 -28.21 12.50
C ASN A 2 27.05 -26.84 11.83
N THR A 3 26.31 -26.68 10.73
CA THR A 3 26.07 -25.38 10.09
C THR A 3 24.81 -24.73 10.67
N ASN A 4 24.82 -24.48 11.98
CA ASN A 4 23.75 -23.72 12.63
C ASN A 4 23.94 -22.22 12.33
N LYS A 5 23.52 -21.78 11.14
CA LYS A 5 23.34 -20.36 10.79
C LYS A 5 22.21 -19.79 11.68
N LYS A 6 22.54 -19.41 12.91
CA LYS A 6 21.64 -18.62 13.75
C LYS A 6 21.40 -17.28 13.06
N ARG A 7 20.23 -17.12 12.42
CA ARG A 7 19.79 -15.81 11.94
C ARG A 7 19.72 -14.88 13.15
N LEU A 8 20.38 -13.74 13.07
CA LEU A 8 20.30 -12.70 14.10
C LEU A 8 18.91 -12.08 14.02
N THR A 9 18.14 -12.20 15.10
CA THR A 9 16.89 -11.45 15.27
C THR A 9 17.26 -10.07 15.81
N ILE A 10 17.41 -9.10 14.92
CA ILE A 10 17.82 -7.73 15.28
C ILE A 10 16.63 -6.88 15.73
N LEU A 11 15.44 -7.16 15.18
CA LEU A 11 14.21 -6.45 15.48
C LEU A 11 13.18 -7.39 16.11
N THR A 12 12.51 -6.89 17.13
CA THR A 12 11.30 -7.48 17.70
C THR A 12 10.11 -7.30 16.75
N LEU A 13 9.06 -8.09 16.92
CA LEU A 13 7.86 -7.98 16.10
C LEU A 13 7.20 -6.57 16.16
N PRO A 14 7.11 -5.91 17.34
CA PRO A 14 6.65 -4.53 17.41
C PRO A 14 7.52 -3.56 16.61
N GLU A 15 8.85 -3.68 16.69
CA GLU A 15 9.74 -2.82 15.90
C GLU A 15 9.55 -3.07 14.40
N ILE A 16 9.36 -4.33 13.97
CA ILE A 16 9.05 -4.62 12.57
C ILE A 16 7.75 -3.93 12.14
N GLN A 17 6.70 -3.98 12.97
CA GLN A 17 5.44 -3.28 12.69
C GLN A 17 5.62 -1.76 12.68
N ASP A 18 6.39 -1.22 13.61
CA ASP A 18 6.61 0.22 13.74
C ASP A 18 7.40 0.79 12.57
N TYR A 19 8.36 0.04 12.01
CA TYR A 19 9.19 0.48 10.88
C TYR A 19 8.62 0.07 9.51
N PHE A 20 8.13 -1.15 9.38
CA PHE A 20 7.76 -1.79 8.12
C PHE A 20 6.27 -2.15 8.01
N GLY A 21 5.47 -1.86 9.04
CA GLY A 21 4.03 -2.03 9.00
C GLY A 21 3.32 -0.91 8.22
N LEU A 22 2.04 -1.15 7.93
CA LEU A 22 1.18 -0.16 7.29
C LEU A 22 1.14 1.14 8.11
N PRO A 23 1.20 2.31 7.44
CA PRO A 23 1.08 3.58 8.14
C PRO A 23 -0.27 3.70 8.84
N ARG A 24 -0.24 4.10 10.12
CA ARG A 24 -1.44 4.41 10.90
C ARG A 24 -1.53 5.90 11.11
N PHE A 25 -2.04 6.60 10.09
CA PHE A 25 -2.07 8.05 10.11
C PHE A 25 -3.06 8.62 11.13
N THR A 26 -2.65 9.74 11.73
CA THR A 26 -3.54 10.74 12.33
C THR A 26 -4.29 11.52 11.24
N LEU A 27 -5.24 12.38 11.62
CA LEU A 27 -5.94 13.22 10.63
C LEU A 27 -4.99 14.19 9.92
N GLU A 28 -4.09 14.83 10.66
CA GLU A 28 -3.09 15.77 10.13
C GLU A 28 -2.14 15.08 9.13
N GLU A 29 -1.72 13.86 9.44
CA GLU A 29 -0.89 13.07 8.52
C GLU A 29 -1.65 12.67 7.25
N ARG A 30 -2.95 12.36 7.33
CA ARG A 30 -3.77 12.11 6.13
C ARG A 30 -3.85 13.33 5.24
N GLU A 31 -4.10 14.49 5.84
CA GLU A 31 -4.13 15.77 5.13
C GLU A 31 -2.79 16.03 4.44
N TYR A 32 -1.68 15.82 5.15
CA TYR A 32 -0.35 16.03 4.61
C TYR A 32 0.01 15.05 3.49
N TYR A 33 -0.16 13.74 3.71
CA TYR A 33 0.33 12.71 2.78
C TYR A 33 -0.61 12.44 1.59
N PHE A 34 -1.92 12.66 1.73
CA PHE A 34 -2.90 12.45 0.65
C PHE A 34 -3.28 13.72 -0.11
N THR A 35 -2.75 14.88 0.27
CA THR A 35 -2.79 16.06 -0.59
C THR A 35 -1.88 15.87 -1.79
N LEU A 36 -2.44 16.10 -2.97
CA LEU A 36 -1.73 16.02 -4.24
C LEU A 36 -1.19 17.40 -4.60
N SER A 37 0.07 17.44 -5.02
CA SER A 37 0.66 18.60 -5.69
C SER A 37 0.18 18.69 -7.15
N ASP A 38 0.38 19.84 -7.78
CA ASP A 38 0.04 20.07 -9.18
C ASP A 38 0.69 19.02 -10.11
N THR A 39 1.96 18.67 -9.86
CA THR A 39 2.68 17.65 -10.62
C THR A 39 2.05 16.27 -10.47
N GLU A 40 1.62 15.92 -9.26
CA GLU A 40 1.00 14.62 -8.99
C GLU A 40 -0.38 14.51 -9.65
N HIS A 41 -1.15 15.61 -9.65
CA HIS A 41 -2.39 15.70 -10.42
C HIS A 41 -2.18 15.49 -11.92
N GLN A 42 -1.10 16.01 -12.49
CA GLN A 42 -0.79 15.85 -13.91
C GLN A 42 -0.40 14.42 -14.29
N ILE A 43 0.15 13.64 -13.35
CA ILE A 43 0.56 12.25 -13.59
C ILE A 43 -0.67 11.33 -13.63
N ILE A 44 -1.76 11.66 -12.94
CA ILE A 44 -2.98 10.85 -12.90
C ILE A 44 -3.72 10.96 -14.24
N PRO A 45 -3.82 9.88 -15.03
CA PRO A 45 -4.48 9.92 -16.33
C PRO A 45 -5.99 10.18 -16.22
N GLN A 46 -6.51 11.03 -17.09
CA GLN A 46 -7.95 11.32 -17.20
C GLN A 46 -8.80 10.05 -17.45
N GLY A 47 -8.26 9.05 -18.15
CA GLY A 47 -8.96 7.79 -18.42
C GLY A 47 -9.00 6.78 -17.27
N TRP A 48 -8.33 7.06 -16.14
CA TRP A 48 -8.36 6.13 -15.00
C TRP A 48 -9.70 6.13 -14.29
N SER A 49 -10.14 4.92 -13.95
CA SER A 49 -11.29 4.70 -13.06
C SER A 49 -11.04 5.30 -11.67
N VAL A 50 -12.10 5.61 -10.94
CA VAL A 50 -11.98 6.11 -9.55
C VAL A 50 -11.22 5.11 -8.67
N ASN A 51 -11.44 3.80 -8.86
CA ASN A 51 -10.66 2.75 -8.21
C ASN A 51 -9.16 2.93 -8.42
N SER A 52 -8.72 3.06 -9.67
CA SER A 52 -7.30 3.22 -10.01
C SER A 52 -6.72 4.49 -9.39
N ARG A 53 -7.47 5.60 -9.42
CA ARG A 53 -7.03 6.88 -8.85
C ARG A 53 -6.92 6.83 -7.33
N VAL A 54 -7.93 6.28 -6.64
CA VAL A 54 -7.93 6.15 -5.17
C VAL A 54 -6.76 5.28 -4.71
N ASN A 55 -6.56 4.12 -5.33
CA ASN A 55 -5.45 3.24 -4.98
C ASN A 55 -4.08 3.89 -5.28
N PHE A 56 -3.97 4.66 -6.36
CA PHE A 56 -2.76 5.42 -6.66
C PHE A 56 -2.46 6.47 -5.59
N ILE A 57 -3.45 7.26 -5.17
CA ILE A 57 -3.29 8.27 -4.12
C ILE A 57 -2.89 7.61 -2.79
N LEU A 58 -3.53 6.49 -2.46
CA LEU A 58 -3.21 5.72 -1.25
C LEU A 58 -1.75 5.23 -1.27
N MET A 59 -1.34 4.57 -2.36
CA MET A 59 0.03 4.08 -2.54
C MET A 59 1.06 5.22 -2.51
N LEU A 60 0.75 6.36 -3.15
CA LEU A 60 1.61 7.52 -3.17
C LEU A 60 1.77 8.14 -1.78
N GLY A 61 0.69 8.27 -1.00
CA GLY A 61 0.75 8.78 0.37
C GLY A 61 1.55 7.87 1.30
N TYR A 62 1.36 6.56 1.19
CA TYR A 62 2.18 5.58 1.94
C TYR A 62 3.64 5.65 1.52
N PHE A 63 3.93 5.76 0.23
CA PHE A 63 5.28 5.94 -0.27
C PHE A 63 5.92 7.25 0.22
N LYS A 64 5.19 8.37 0.25
CA LYS A 64 5.70 9.63 0.83
C LYS A 64 6.13 9.46 2.29
N SER A 65 5.34 8.76 3.09
CA SER A 65 5.58 8.59 4.53
C SER A 65 6.66 7.55 4.87
N ARG A 66 6.72 6.43 4.13
CA ARG A 66 7.54 5.25 4.48
C ARG A 66 8.53 4.84 3.40
N GLN A 67 8.49 5.43 2.22
CA GLN A 67 9.29 5.05 1.04
C GLN A 67 9.14 3.56 0.68
N MET A 68 7.95 3.00 0.92
CA MET A 68 7.63 1.58 0.73
C MET A 68 6.25 1.39 0.10
N PHE A 69 6.08 0.25 -0.57
CA PHE A 69 4.79 -0.23 -1.05
C PHE A 69 4.30 -1.36 -0.16
N PHE A 70 2.99 -1.42 0.05
CA PHE A 70 2.36 -2.35 0.96
C PHE A 70 1.31 -3.18 0.23
N THR A 71 1.19 -4.44 0.65
CA THR A 71 0.02 -5.26 0.38
C THR A 71 -0.96 -5.08 1.53
N TYR A 72 -2.23 -4.86 1.21
CA TYR A 72 -3.28 -4.58 2.18
C TYR A 72 -4.62 -5.14 1.69
N THR A 73 -5.52 -5.44 2.61
CA THR A 73 -6.94 -5.65 2.28
C THR A 73 -7.70 -4.33 2.38
N LEU A 74 -8.94 -4.30 1.89
CA LEU A 74 -9.80 -3.13 2.03
C LEU A 74 -9.99 -2.74 3.51
N GLU A 75 -10.13 -3.73 4.40
CA GLU A 75 -10.32 -3.51 5.84
C GLU A 75 -9.11 -2.81 6.48
N ASP A 76 -7.89 -3.13 6.05
CA ASP A 76 -6.67 -2.55 6.59
C ASP A 76 -6.59 -1.03 6.35
N VAL A 77 -7.16 -0.56 5.24
CA VAL A 77 -6.98 0.82 4.73
C VAL A 77 -8.30 1.59 4.57
N ILE A 78 -9.43 1.04 5.05
CA ILE A 78 -10.77 1.61 4.80
C ILE A 78 -10.88 3.06 5.26
N THR A 79 -10.25 3.41 6.38
CA THR A 79 -10.24 4.76 6.93
C THR A 79 -9.53 5.74 6.01
N ASP A 80 -8.42 5.32 5.42
CA ASP A 80 -7.61 6.15 4.53
C ASP A 80 -8.27 6.29 3.16
N ILE A 81 -8.85 5.19 2.63
CA ILE A 81 -9.67 5.22 1.42
C ILE A 81 -10.87 6.17 1.60
N SER A 82 -11.57 6.09 2.73
CA SER A 82 -12.71 6.97 3.01
C SER A 82 -12.31 8.44 3.05
N TYR A 83 -11.14 8.74 3.63
CA TYR A 83 -10.59 10.10 3.62
C TYR A 83 -10.28 10.58 2.19
N ILE A 84 -9.58 9.77 1.39
CA ILE A 84 -9.23 10.11 -0.01
C ILE A 84 -10.50 10.38 -0.83
N LEU A 85 -11.52 9.54 -0.68
CA LEU A 85 -12.80 9.72 -1.35
C LEU A 85 -13.49 11.03 -0.95
N ALA A 86 -13.53 11.36 0.34
CA ALA A 86 -14.12 12.60 0.82
C ALA A 86 -13.41 13.85 0.23
N CYS A 87 -12.09 13.80 0.06
CA CYS A 87 -11.31 14.90 -0.49
C CYS A 87 -11.40 15.03 -2.01
N HIS A 88 -11.37 13.92 -2.74
CA HIS A 88 -11.14 13.92 -4.19
C HIS A 88 -12.32 13.38 -5.02
N PHE A 89 -13.21 12.60 -4.43
CA PHE A 89 -14.30 11.88 -5.12
C PHE A 89 -15.57 11.78 -4.26
N PRO A 90 -16.20 12.90 -3.88
CA PRO A 90 -17.26 12.94 -2.86
C PRO A 90 -18.51 12.10 -3.22
N ASP A 91 -18.74 11.83 -4.51
CA ASP A 91 -19.87 11.02 -4.99
C ASP A 91 -19.63 9.49 -4.90
N HIS A 92 -18.49 9.06 -4.39
CA HIS A 92 -18.09 7.65 -4.34
C HIS A 92 -17.97 7.13 -2.91
N SER A 93 -18.30 5.86 -2.72
CA SER A 93 -18.25 5.18 -1.41
C SER A 93 -17.11 4.16 -1.36
N ALA A 94 -16.50 4.03 -0.19
CA ALA A 94 -15.40 3.09 0.06
C ALA A 94 -15.81 1.62 -0.17
N ALA A 95 -17.10 1.30 0.00
CA ALA A 95 -17.64 -0.05 -0.29
C ALA A 95 -17.52 -0.45 -1.77
N ASN A 96 -17.36 0.52 -2.67
CA ASN A 96 -17.22 0.29 -4.11
C ASN A 96 -15.75 0.30 -4.57
N ILE A 97 -14.81 0.46 -3.62
CA ILE A 97 -13.38 0.46 -3.92
C ILE A 97 -12.82 -0.95 -3.86
N LYS A 98 -12.17 -1.34 -4.96
CA LYS A 98 -11.44 -2.59 -5.13
C LYS A 98 -9.97 -2.31 -4.89
N VAL A 99 -9.36 -3.01 -3.94
CA VAL A 99 -7.92 -2.93 -3.72
C VAL A 99 -7.15 -3.82 -4.72
N PRO A 100 -5.92 -3.47 -5.11
CA PRO A 100 -5.15 -4.24 -6.07
C PRO A 100 -4.93 -5.68 -5.58
N GLY A 101 -5.11 -6.65 -6.47
CA GLY A 101 -4.86 -8.07 -6.17
C GLY A 101 -6.00 -8.84 -5.49
N GLN A 102 -7.13 -8.20 -5.16
CA GLN A 102 -8.28 -8.90 -4.58
C GLN A 102 -9.22 -9.56 -5.62
N ASP A 103 -9.16 -9.15 -6.89
CA ASP A 103 -10.16 -9.52 -7.91
C ASP A 103 -9.60 -10.26 -9.15
N ASP A 104 -8.32 -10.64 -9.18
CA ASP A 104 -7.73 -11.30 -10.34
C ASP A 104 -7.03 -12.62 -9.95
N PRO A 105 -7.67 -13.80 -10.19
CA PRO A 105 -7.05 -15.09 -9.92
C PRO A 105 -5.77 -15.35 -10.75
N ASP A 106 -5.49 -14.55 -11.80
CA ASP A 106 -4.25 -14.65 -12.60
C ASP A 106 -3.09 -13.80 -12.03
N THR A 107 -3.38 -12.78 -11.22
CA THR A 107 -2.34 -11.90 -10.62
C THR A 107 -1.66 -12.56 -9.41
N THR A 108 -2.38 -13.37 -8.64
CA THR A 108 -1.85 -14.09 -7.47
C THR A 108 -0.79 -15.13 -7.85
N ALA A 109 -0.81 -15.63 -9.09
CA ALA A 109 0.14 -16.61 -9.60
C ALA A 109 1.46 -16.01 -10.15
N LYS A 110 1.51 -14.71 -10.44
CA LYS A 110 2.68 -14.07 -11.08
C LYS A 110 3.55 -13.19 -10.18
N THR A 111 3.09 -12.90 -8.95
CA THR A 111 3.80 -11.95 -8.06
C THR A 111 4.70 -12.62 -7.02
N TYR A 112 4.70 -13.96 -6.94
CA TYR A 112 5.63 -14.71 -6.11
C TYR A 112 6.40 -15.70 -6.98
N LEU A 113 7.70 -15.46 -7.22
CA LEU A 113 8.61 -16.58 -7.44
C LEU A 113 8.64 -17.37 -6.13
N PRO A 114 8.32 -18.67 -6.13
CA PRO A 114 8.45 -19.48 -4.93
C PRO A 114 9.91 -19.41 -4.46
N ALA A 115 10.14 -19.44 -3.15
CA ALA A 115 11.50 -19.37 -2.58
C ALA A 115 12.46 -20.45 -3.12
N SER A 116 11.94 -21.49 -3.78
CA SER A 116 12.67 -22.52 -4.50
C SER A 116 13.29 -22.09 -5.84
N GLU A 117 12.92 -20.92 -6.37
CA GLU A 117 13.37 -20.42 -7.67
C GLU A 117 14.24 -19.15 -7.58
N LEU A 118 14.59 -18.71 -6.37
CA LEU A 118 15.62 -17.70 -6.19
C LEU A 118 16.99 -18.29 -6.58
N PRO A 119 17.82 -17.58 -7.37
CA PRO A 119 19.17 -18.04 -7.67
C PRO A 119 19.94 -18.24 -6.36
N THR A 120 20.37 -19.46 -6.11
CA THR A 120 21.26 -19.79 -5.01
C THR A 120 22.62 -19.14 -5.29
N LEU A 121 23.08 -18.26 -4.40
CA LEU A 121 24.47 -17.80 -4.34
C LEU A 121 25.39 -18.92 -3.87
#